data_AF-A0AAE0N7R8-F1
#
_entry.id   AF-A0AAE0N7R8-F1
#
_cell.length_a   1.000
_cell.length_b   1.000
_cell.length_c   1.000
_cell.angle_alpha   90.00
_cell.angle_beta   90.00
_cell.angle_gamma   90.00
#
_symmetry.space_group_name_H-M   'P 1'
#
loop_
_entity.id
_entity.type
_entity.pdbx_description
1 polymer ?
#
loop_
_entity_poly.entity_id
_entity_poly.type
_entity_poly.pdbx_seq_one_letter_code
_entity_poly.pdbx_strand_id
1 'polypeptide(L)'
;MATPPSPSPSPPPPPSLPSLAEVIFSSEQANHNFSRILGDLKRANLSITNRLRSIRHDAAFVARVAAARRPLPLPLVANERCGSWYIDPALKAASAYFKSTDGHTGQWKFSTRRVNLHLLDLIAQHNGFWPARAGLGVATGSCIIVDSTRRGKRIPDALSKTVPIWCAVLNRALFPEAPAAWHALHVPPNVVSASEQSQIEARLPRFVADFLALEIDLAPLQQRLRNKPLRPLWVTQDDFHDDDDFEGSGSELGLYPVVCCTSSRRVAGGTEVGEGAGYIQGAGDDTENWALGLTAPLFWAHADALLTTPEHELPALIQRLVAAADAVTVTTELVQVAPCLAIGVLPPSPAARAALTVASASGATTCVVALVPAATDAASWEKSPSHLEVGLGGKSKAASRALRAALPRICDFVSRFLLRPDGDDDVGGGSSLGGAAEKRAVAIVCESGKDLSVGVALALYCWCFDSSGQNLLLVGGDREPFTKTKIRVKLGHILNRVPDANPSRATLQSVNSFLMGWRE
;
A
#
# COMPACT_ATOMS: atom_id res chain seq x y z
N MET A 1 63.84 58.26 40.85
CA MET A 1 63.90 58.69 39.43
C MET A 1 64.76 57.65 38.71
N ALA A 2 64.19 56.59 38.10
CA ALA A 2 63.65 56.53 36.72
C ALA A 2 64.67 57.09 35.70
N THR A 3 65.26 56.39 34.72
CA THR A 3 65.11 55.08 34.02
C THR A 3 66.44 54.79 33.27
N PRO A 4 66.79 53.52 32.92
CA PRO A 4 67.52 53.29 31.66
C PRO A 4 67.08 52.01 30.90
N PRO A 5 67.65 51.71 29.72
CA PRO A 5 67.11 51.99 28.39
C PRO A 5 66.28 50.84 27.78
N SER A 6 65.49 51.17 26.76
CA SER A 6 64.69 50.27 25.91
C SER A 6 65.53 49.20 25.19
N PRO A 7 65.10 47.92 25.13
CA PRO A 7 65.74 46.92 24.27
C PRO A 7 65.29 47.06 22.80
N SER A 8 66.25 46.84 21.89
CA SER A 8 66.10 46.83 20.43
C SER A 8 65.13 45.74 19.91
N PRO A 9 64.44 45.96 18.77
CA PRO A 9 63.52 44.96 18.20
C PRO A 9 64.28 43.73 17.65
N SER A 10 63.75 42.54 17.93
CA SER A 10 64.21 41.26 17.38
C SER A 10 63.88 41.10 15.88
N PRO A 11 64.69 40.34 15.12
CA PRO A 11 64.49 40.17 13.68
C PRO A 11 63.25 39.32 13.35
N PRO A 12 62.62 39.51 12.18
CA PRO A 12 61.45 38.72 11.79
C PRO A 12 61.81 37.24 11.58
N PRO A 13 60.88 36.32 11.86
CA PRO A 13 61.10 34.89 11.66
C PRO A 13 61.24 34.55 10.16
N PRO A 14 61.98 33.48 9.82
CA PRO A 14 62.14 33.05 8.42
C PRO A 14 60.80 32.58 7.82
N PRO A 15 60.61 32.67 6.49
CA PRO A 15 59.38 32.27 5.84
C PRO A 15 59.11 30.77 6.06
N SER A 16 57.89 30.45 6.47
CA SER A 16 57.40 29.09 6.63
C SER A 16 57.40 28.35 5.29
N LEU A 17 58.07 27.20 5.23
CA LEU A 17 57.92 26.26 4.11
C LEU A 17 56.47 25.75 4.07
N PRO A 18 55.84 25.68 2.89
CA PRO A 18 54.46 25.24 2.78
C PRO A 18 54.31 23.80 3.26
N SER A 19 53.24 23.54 4.00
CA SER A 19 52.93 22.21 4.50
C SER A 19 52.60 21.25 3.36
N LEU A 20 52.78 19.94 3.55
CA LEU A 20 52.42 18.93 2.56
C LEU A 20 50.93 19.04 2.12
N ALA A 21 50.07 19.53 3.02
CA ALA A 21 48.67 19.84 2.71
C ALA A 21 48.54 21.02 1.71
N GLU A 22 49.36 22.06 1.84
CA GLU A 22 49.36 23.19 0.89
C GLU A 22 49.90 22.80 -0.48
N VAL A 23 50.77 21.78 -0.58
CA VAL A 23 51.28 21.22 -1.85
C VAL A 23 50.30 20.24 -2.50
N ILE A 24 49.50 19.51 -1.70
CA ILE A 24 48.50 18.57 -2.21
C ILE A 24 47.20 19.27 -2.63
N PHE A 25 46.85 20.40 -1.99
CA PHE A 25 45.57 21.10 -2.18
C PHE A 25 45.67 22.45 -2.90
N SER A 26 46.72 22.69 -3.71
CA SER A 26 47.05 24.03 -4.23
C SER A 26 46.17 24.57 -5.37
N SER A 27 45.05 23.96 -5.75
CA SER A 27 44.19 24.57 -6.78
C SER A 27 42.69 24.31 -6.58
N GLU A 28 41.89 25.38 -6.62
CA GLU A 28 40.43 25.31 -6.72
C GLU A 28 39.97 24.44 -7.91
N GLN A 29 40.75 24.41 -9.00
CA GLN A 29 40.52 23.55 -10.16
C GLN A 29 40.64 22.05 -9.84
N ALA A 30 41.58 21.62 -8.99
CA ALA A 30 41.66 20.23 -8.55
C ALA A 30 40.45 19.83 -7.67
N ASN A 31 39.98 20.73 -6.80
CA ASN A 31 38.77 20.51 -5.99
C ASN A 31 37.49 20.45 -6.85
N HIS A 32 37.39 21.28 -7.89
CA HIS A 32 36.30 21.22 -8.86
C HIS A 32 36.32 19.93 -9.70
N ASN A 33 37.50 19.47 -10.13
CA ASN A 33 37.62 18.20 -10.83
C ASN A 33 37.30 17.01 -9.93
N PHE A 34 37.74 17.02 -8.68
CA PHE A 34 37.45 15.95 -7.72
C PHE A 34 35.97 15.88 -7.35
N SER A 35 35.31 17.01 -7.11
CA SER A 35 33.86 17.05 -6.86
C SER A 35 33.04 16.60 -8.06
N ARG A 36 33.49 16.94 -9.28
CA ARG A 36 32.89 16.43 -10.53
C ARG A 36 33.07 14.93 -10.69
N ILE A 37 34.28 14.40 -10.48
CA ILE A 37 34.59 12.96 -10.54
C ILE A 37 33.79 12.19 -9.48
N LEU A 38 33.73 12.68 -8.25
CA LEU A 38 32.88 12.09 -7.20
C LEU A 38 31.39 12.16 -7.55
N GLY A 39 30.95 13.23 -8.21
CA GLY A 39 29.59 13.36 -8.71
C GLY A 39 29.28 12.37 -9.84
N ASP A 40 30.22 12.18 -10.76
CA ASP A 40 30.13 11.21 -11.86
C ASP A 40 30.15 9.77 -11.32
N LEU A 41 31.00 9.47 -10.33
CA LEU A 41 31.02 8.18 -9.62
C LEU A 41 29.72 7.90 -8.86
N LYS A 42 29.17 8.90 -8.16
CA LYS A 42 27.86 8.77 -7.49
C LYS A 42 26.73 8.53 -8.50
N ARG A 43 26.75 9.19 -9.65
CA ARG A 43 25.76 8.98 -10.72
C ARG A 43 25.90 7.59 -11.35
N ALA A 44 27.14 7.15 -11.62
CA ALA A 44 27.41 5.80 -12.12
C ALA A 44 26.97 4.71 -11.13
N ASN A 45 27.14 4.93 -9.83
CA ASN A 45 26.70 4.00 -8.80
C ASN A 45 25.18 3.91 -8.67
N LEU A 46 24.42 4.93 -9.08
CA LEU A 46 22.95 4.94 -9.03
C LEU A 46 22.28 4.48 -10.33
N SER A 47 22.99 3.69 -11.15
CA SER A 47 22.55 3.13 -12.43
C SER A 47 21.35 2.19 -12.30
N ILE A 48 20.61 1.98 -13.39
CA ILE A 48 19.47 1.05 -13.41
C ILE A 48 19.98 -0.37 -13.12
N THR A 49 21.08 -0.77 -13.75
CA THR A 49 21.74 -2.07 -13.52
C THR A 49 22.00 -2.34 -12.05
N ASN A 50 22.60 -1.37 -11.34
CA ASN A 50 22.92 -1.51 -9.93
C ASN A 50 21.67 -1.62 -9.06
N ARG A 51 20.60 -0.91 -9.41
CA ARG A 51 19.31 -1.02 -8.72
C ARG A 51 18.69 -2.39 -8.88
N LEU A 52 18.62 -2.90 -10.11
CA LEU A 52 18.05 -4.21 -10.41
C LEU A 52 18.84 -5.34 -9.72
N ARG A 53 20.18 -5.25 -9.71
CA ARG A 53 21.05 -6.21 -9.00
C ARG A 53 20.85 -6.14 -7.48
N SER A 54 20.76 -4.93 -6.92
CA SER A 54 20.51 -4.74 -5.49
C SER A 54 19.14 -5.30 -5.08
N ILE A 55 18.11 -5.10 -5.90
CA ILE A 55 16.77 -5.68 -5.70
C ILE A 55 16.85 -7.21 -5.72
N ARG A 56 17.51 -7.81 -6.71
CA ARG A 56 17.68 -9.28 -6.81
C ARG A 56 18.41 -9.84 -5.59
N HIS A 57 19.46 -9.18 -5.15
CA HIS A 57 20.23 -9.55 -3.95
C HIS A 57 19.37 -9.51 -2.68
N ASP A 58 18.68 -8.39 -2.45
CA ASP A 58 17.85 -8.22 -1.25
C ASP A 58 16.63 -9.15 -1.26
N ALA A 59 16.08 -9.48 -2.44
CA ALA A 59 15.00 -10.45 -2.57
C ALA A 59 15.44 -11.89 -2.20
N ALA A 60 16.68 -12.26 -2.53
CA ALA A 60 17.23 -13.55 -2.11
C ALA A 60 17.33 -13.66 -0.58
N PHE A 61 17.66 -12.56 0.10
CA PHE A 61 17.59 -12.50 1.57
C PHE A 61 16.16 -12.69 2.08
N VAL A 62 15.18 -11.98 1.52
CA VAL A 62 13.77 -12.12 1.91
C VAL A 62 13.28 -13.56 1.76
N ALA A 63 13.65 -14.23 0.67
CA ALA A 63 13.32 -15.65 0.46
C ALA A 63 13.96 -16.56 1.51
N ARG A 64 15.21 -16.30 1.92
CA ARG A 64 15.86 -17.04 3.02
C ARG A 64 15.15 -16.84 4.36
N VAL A 65 14.77 -15.60 4.70
CA VAL A 65 14.00 -15.32 5.92
C VAL A 65 12.67 -16.05 5.93
N ALA A 66 11.98 -16.11 4.78
CA ALA A 66 10.74 -16.87 4.65
C ALA A 66 10.93 -18.38 4.87
N ALA A 67 12.06 -18.93 4.44
CA ALA A 67 12.40 -20.35 4.53
C ALA A 67 13.15 -20.76 5.81
N ALA A 68 13.43 -19.82 6.73
CA ALA A 68 14.19 -20.07 7.96
C ALA A 68 13.51 -21.14 8.83
N ARG A 69 14.30 -22.15 9.27
CA ARG A 69 13.97 -23.29 10.16
C ARG A 69 12.47 -23.63 10.35
N ARG A 70 11.73 -23.78 9.25
CA ARG A 70 10.31 -24.20 9.28
C ARG A 70 10.08 -25.29 8.23
N PRO A 71 9.14 -26.22 8.46
CA PRO A 71 8.74 -27.21 7.45
C PRO A 71 8.16 -26.55 6.18
N LEU A 72 7.60 -25.35 6.32
CA LEU A 72 6.98 -24.58 5.24
C LEU A 72 7.38 -23.11 5.35
N PRO A 73 7.60 -22.41 4.22
CA PRO A 73 7.89 -20.98 4.23
C PRO A 73 6.76 -20.16 4.82
N LEU A 74 7.11 -19.08 5.54
CA LEU A 74 6.14 -18.13 6.05
C LEU A 74 5.55 -17.26 4.94
N PRO A 75 4.26 -16.87 5.05
CA PRO A 75 3.64 -16.06 4.03
C PRO A 75 4.26 -14.66 3.98
N LEU A 76 4.73 -14.28 2.79
CA LEU A 76 5.32 -12.98 2.52
C LEU A 76 4.24 -11.95 2.17
N VAL A 77 4.27 -10.83 2.88
CA VAL A 77 3.38 -9.69 2.71
C VAL A 77 4.21 -8.51 2.21
N ALA A 78 3.91 -8.03 1.01
CA ALA A 78 4.59 -6.85 0.47
C ALA A 78 3.99 -5.58 1.09
N ASN A 79 4.81 -4.76 1.79
CA ASN A 79 4.38 -3.40 2.09
C ASN A 79 4.46 -2.53 0.81
N GLU A 80 3.31 -2.16 0.29
CA GLU A 80 3.13 -1.52 -1.00
C GLU A 80 3.60 -0.06 -0.97
N ARG A 81 4.90 0.04 -1.19
CA ARG A 81 5.65 1.22 -1.63
C ARG A 81 6.91 0.71 -2.33
N CYS A 82 7.55 -0.28 -1.72
CA CYS A 82 8.71 -0.94 -2.29
C CYS A 82 8.77 -2.45 -2.03
N GLY A 83 8.01 -2.99 -1.06
CA GLY A 83 8.07 -4.41 -0.68
C GLY A 83 7.89 -5.38 -1.84
N SER A 84 7.01 -5.06 -2.79
CA SER A 84 6.75 -5.89 -3.98
C SER A 84 7.97 -6.05 -4.90
N TRP A 85 8.96 -5.16 -4.84
CA TRP A 85 10.21 -5.34 -5.60
C TRP A 85 11.08 -6.46 -5.03
N TYR A 86 10.97 -6.75 -3.74
CA TYR A 86 11.82 -7.72 -3.04
C TYR A 86 11.15 -9.07 -2.80
N ILE A 87 9.95 -9.28 -3.33
CA ILE A 87 9.22 -10.55 -3.24
C ILE A 87 8.90 -11.01 -4.66
N ASP A 88 9.31 -12.22 -5.01
CA ASP A 88 8.87 -12.89 -6.23
C ASP A 88 7.33 -13.04 -6.20
N PRO A 89 6.58 -12.61 -7.24
CA PRO A 89 5.14 -12.75 -7.30
C PRO A 89 4.63 -14.16 -6.98
N ALA A 90 5.38 -15.22 -7.28
CA ALA A 90 5.02 -16.60 -6.96
C ALA A 90 5.07 -16.91 -5.44
N LEU A 91 5.83 -16.14 -4.66
CA LEU A 91 5.98 -16.29 -3.21
C LEU A 91 5.13 -15.28 -2.42
N LYS A 92 4.54 -14.28 -3.09
CA LYS A 92 3.78 -13.21 -2.45
C LYS A 92 2.40 -13.71 -2.01
N ALA A 93 2.17 -13.74 -0.70
CA ALA A 93 0.89 -14.16 -0.13
C ALA A 93 -0.13 -13.01 -0.05
N ALA A 94 0.32 -11.79 0.24
CA ALA A 94 -0.56 -10.62 0.32
C ALA A 94 0.18 -9.30 0.10
N SER A 95 -0.61 -8.21 0.03
CA SER A 95 -0.16 -6.83 -0.01
C SER A 95 -0.60 -6.10 1.27
N ALA A 96 0.17 -5.14 1.75
CA ALA A 96 -0.19 -4.27 2.88
C ALA A 96 0.19 -2.82 2.60
N TYR A 97 -0.39 -1.86 3.33
CA TYR A 97 -0.15 -0.43 3.10
C TYR A 97 0.17 0.32 4.39
N PHE A 98 1.26 -0.07 5.06
CA PHE A 98 1.79 0.63 6.22
C PHE A 98 2.63 1.84 5.77
N LYS A 99 2.13 3.03 6.04
CA LYS A 99 2.74 4.27 5.56
C LYS A 99 3.83 4.76 6.51
N SER A 100 5.07 4.86 6.03
CA SER A 100 6.21 5.31 6.83
C SER A 100 6.02 6.68 7.51
N THR A 101 5.29 7.60 6.86
CA THR A 101 5.04 8.94 7.43
C THR A 101 4.21 8.91 8.71
N ASP A 102 3.42 7.85 8.90
CA ASP A 102 2.60 7.67 10.10
C ASP A 102 3.42 7.11 11.27
N GLY A 103 4.71 6.80 11.04
CA GLY A 103 5.70 6.46 12.05
C GLY A 103 6.78 7.53 12.26
N HIS A 104 6.72 8.68 11.56
CA HIS A 104 7.72 9.73 11.75
C HIS A 104 7.66 10.32 13.16
N THR A 105 8.82 10.67 13.72
CA THR A 105 8.91 11.26 15.06
C THR A 105 8.05 12.52 15.16
N GLY A 106 7.21 12.59 16.19
CA GLY A 106 6.22 13.65 16.41
C GLY A 106 4.95 13.54 15.56
N GLN A 107 4.92 12.65 14.56
CA GLN A 107 3.83 12.50 13.58
C GLN A 107 3.30 11.06 13.53
N TRP A 108 3.09 10.44 14.70
CA TRP A 108 2.52 9.10 14.79
C TRP A 108 1.00 9.11 14.54
N LYS A 109 0.53 8.21 13.68
CA LYS A 109 -0.89 8.09 13.30
C LYS A 109 -1.29 6.62 13.12
N PHE A 110 -2.56 6.33 13.38
CA PHE A 110 -3.20 5.09 12.99
C PHE A 110 -4.10 5.33 11.77
N SER A 111 -3.88 4.55 10.70
CA SER A 111 -4.64 4.70 9.46
C SER A 111 -5.98 3.99 9.57
N THR A 112 -7.04 4.75 9.81
CA THR A 112 -8.44 4.28 9.72
C THR A 112 -8.91 4.05 8.28
N ARG A 113 -8.08 4.42 7.30
CA ARG A 113 -8.35 4.22 5.89
C ARG A 113 -7.87 2.87 5.40
N ARG A 114 -6.66 2.47 5.79
CA ARG A 114 -6.01 1.23 5.36
C ARG A 114 -5.60 0.47 6.60
N VAL A 115 -6.59 -0.17 7.20
CA VAL A 115 -6.40 -0.86 8.47
C VAL A 115 -5.66 -2.18 8.29
N ASN A 116 -5.60 -2.76 7.07
CA ASN A 116 -4.94 -4.04 6.80
C ASN A 116 -5.52 -5.24 7.61
N LEU A 117 -6.84 -5.25 7.87
CA LEU A 117 -7.50 -6.34 8.61
C LEU A 117 -7.47 -7.68 7.89
N HIS A 118 -7.35 -7.67 6.56
CA HIS A 118 -7.19 -8.89 5.75
C HIS A 118 -5.94 -9.70 6.12
N LEU A 119 -4.92 -9.06 6.71
CA LEU A 119 -3.74 -9.76 7.22
C LEU A 119 -4.07 -10.69 8.39
N LEU A 120 -5.14 -10.42 9.15
CA LEU A 120 -5.57 -11.29 10.24
C LEU A 120 -5.99 -12.66 9.74
N ASP A 121 -6.60 -12.74 8.54
CA ASP A 121 -6.96 -14.01 7.91
C ASP A 121 -5.71 -14.79 7.50
N LEU A 122 -4.72 -14.10 6.90
CA LEU A 122 -3.46 -14.72 6.52
C LEU A 122 -2.70 -15.26 7.74
N ILE A 123 -2.59 -14.45 8.80
CA ILE A 123 -1.95 -14.82 10.07
C ILE A 123 -2.72 -15.98 10.71
N ALA A 124 -4.06 -15.93 10.71
CA ALA A 124 -4.90 -16.96 11.30
C ALA A 124 -4.86 -18.28 10.52
N GLN A 125 -4.92 -18.28 9.18
CA GLN A 125 -4.99 -19.49 8.35
C GLN A 125 -3.71 -20.32 8.38
N HIS A 126 -2.55 -19.67 8.55
CA HIS A 126 -1.28 -20.37 8.73
C HIS A 126 -1.14 -21.04 10.12
N ASN A 127 -2.21 -21.05 10.93
CA ASN A 127 -2.35 -21.81 12.20
C ASN A 127 -2.87 -23.25 12.04
N GLY A 128 -2.62 -23.88 10.90
CA GLY A 128 -2.92 -25.30 10.70
C GLY A 128 -4.31 -25.58 10.13
N PHE A 129 -4.43 -25.44 8.81
CA PHE A 129 -5.34 -26.27 8.01
C PHE A 129 -4.53 -27.07 6.98
N TRP A 130 -3.59 -27.87 7.48
CA TRP A 130 -3.07 -29.03 6.77
C TRP A 130 -3.23 -30.20 7.74
N PRO A 131 -3.74 -31.38 7.30
CA PRO A 131 -3.96 -32.51 8.20
C PRO A 131 -2.70 -32.72 9.01
N ALA A 132 -2.86 -32.63 10.33
CA ALA A 132 -1.82 -32.93 11.29
C ALA A 132 -1.19 -34.25 10.90
N ARG A 133 -0.01 -34.22 10.25
CA ARG A 133 0.86 -35.38 10.26
C ARG A 133 1.24 -35.52 11.71
N ALA A 134 0.65 -36.51 12.37
CA ALA A 134 0.86 -36.82 13.77
C ALA A 134 2.37 -36.76 14.08
N GLY A 135 2.78 -35.81 14.92
CA GLY A 135 4.13 -35.76 15.47
C GLY A 135 5.00 -34.53 15.17
N LEU A 136 4.59 -33.58 14.33
CA LEU A 136 5.29 -32.28 14.19
C LEU A 136 4.40 -31.14 14.70
N GLY A 137 5.00 -30.20 15.46
CA GLY A 137 4.34 -29.18 16.27
C GLY A 137 3.27 -28.34 15.58
N VAL A 138 2.44 -27.70 16.40
CA VAL A 138 1.36 -26.81 15.96
C VAL A 138 1.97 -25.63 15.21
N ALA A 139 1.73 -25.53 13.90
CA ALA A 139 2.13 -24.37 13.12
C ALA A 139 1.57 -23.09 13.78
N THR A 140 2.45 -22.23 14.24
CA THR A 140 2.09 -20.91 14.76
C THR A 140 1.93 -19.96 13.59
N GLY A 141 0.71 -19.46 13.45
CA GLY A 141 0.32 -18.48 12.46
C GLY A 141 1.14 -17.23 12.60
N SER A 142 1.68 -16.78 11.48
CA SER A 142 2.55 -15.61 11.39
C SER A 142 2.60 -15.12 9.95
N CYS A 143 3.13 -13.93 9.76
CA CYS A 143 3.45 -13.43 8.44
C CYS A 143 4.72 -12.59 8.48
N ILE A 144 5.34 -12.42 7.31
CA ILE A 144 6.50 -11.55 7.13
C ILE A 144 6.08 -10.34 6.32
N ILE A 145 6.10 -9.15 6.92
CA ILE A 145 5.88 -7.89 6.22
C ILE A 145 7.23 -7.37 5.74
N VAL A 146 7.39 -7.28 4.42
CA VAL A 146 8.61 -6.88 3.74
C VAL A 146 8.53 -5.42 3.33
N ASP A 147 9.52 -4.65 3.75
CA ASP A 147 9.73 -3.27 3.32
C ASP A 147 11.23 -2.98 3.18
N SER A 148 11.59 -1.80 2.68
CA SER A 148 12.99 -1.35 2.62
C SER A 148 13.12 0.09 3.08
N THR A 149 14.35 0.51 3.32
CA THR A 149 14.65 1.89 3.66
C THR A 149 15.95 2.32 2.99
N ARG A 150 16.24 3.62 2.97
CA ARG A 150 17.40 4.21 2.30
C ARG A 150 18.19 5.08 3.27
N ARG A 151 19.31 5.62 2.79
CA ARG A 151 20.12 6.66 3.47
C ARG A 151 20.65 6.21 4.84
N GLY A 152 21.03 4.94 4.97
CA GLY A 152 21.68 4.42 6.18
C GLY A 152 20.73 4.19 7.36
N LYS A 153 19.41 4.29 7.19
CA LYS A 153 18.44 3.81 8.18
C LYS A 153 18.54 2.28 8.27
N ARG A 154 18.41 1.73 9.48
CA ARG A 154 18.43 0.28 9.71
C ARG A 154 17.07 -0.37 9.47
N ILE A 155 15.99 0.29 9.89
CA ILE A 155 14.61 -0.20 9.75
C ILE A 155 13.72 0.98 9.29
N PRO A 156 12.86 0.82 8.27
CA PRO A 156 11.92 1.87 7.88
C PRO A 156 10.91 2.18 9.00
N ASP A 157 10.45 3.43 9.08
CA ASP A 157 9.47 3.87 10.08
C ASP A 157 8.14 3.08 10.01
N ALA A 158 7.81 2.54 8.83
CA ALA A 158 6.65 1.67 8.66
C ALA A 158 6.77 0.39 9.50
N LEU A 159 7.96 -0.22 9.53
CA LEU A 159 8.25 -1.46 10.25
C LEU A 159 8.62 -1.23 11.71
N SER A 160 9.35 -0.15 12.03
CA SER A 160 9.78 0.13 13.41
C SER A 160 8.69 0.77 14.28
N LYS A 161 7.69 1.43 13.69
CA LYS A 161 6.66 2.17 14.44
C LYS A 161 5.24 1.94 13.91
N THR A 162 4.98 2.02 12.61
CA THR A 162 3.60 1.93 12.10
C THR A 162 2.98 0.54 12.30
N VAL A 163 3.69 -0.54 11.98
CA VAL A 163 3.23 -1.93 12.25
C VAL A 163 3.11 -2.20 13.76
N PRO A 164 4.06 -1.79 14.62
CA PRO A 164 3.89 -1.83 16.07
C PRO A 164 2.65 -1.13 16.62
N ILE A 165 2.39 0.10 16.15
CA ILE A 165 1.18 0.85 16.52
C ILE A 165 -0.06 0.06 16.10
N TRP A 166 -0.06 -0.50 14.89
CA TRP A 166 -1.16 -1.31 14.39
C TRP A 166 -1.41 -2.55 15.27
N CYS A 167 -0.37 -3.32 15.62
CA CYS A 167 -0.50 -4.47 16.51
C CYS A 167 -1.06 -4.07 17.89
N ALA A 168 -0.55 -2.98 18.49
CA ALA A 168 -0.99 -2.52 19.80
C ALA A 168 -2.45 -2.03 19.80
N VAL A 169 -2.87 -1.31 18.74
CA VAL A 169 -4.25 -0.85 18.59
C VAL A 169 -5.20 -2.04 18.43
N LEU A 170 -4.87 -3.01 17.57
CA LEU A 170 -5.70 -4.19 17.37
C LEU A 170 -5.78 -5.06 18.64
N ASN A 171 -4.66 -5.29 19.32
CA ASN A 171 -4.68 -6.07 20.57
C ASN A 171 -5.58 -5.42 21.63
N ARG A 172 -5.52 -4.09 21.78
CA ARG A 172 -6.38 -3.34 22.73
C ARG A 172 -7.85 -3.38 22.35
N ALA A 173 -8.16 -3.24 21.06
CA ALA A 173 -9.53 -3.21 20.58
C ALA A 173 -10.17 -4.61 20.56
N LEU A 174 -9.42 -5.64 20.15
CA LEU A 174 -9.91 -7.01 20.05
C LEU A 174 -9.89 -7.73 21.40
N PHE A 175 -9.00 -7.39 22.32
CA PHE A 175 -8.88 -8.10 23.60
C PHE A 175 -8.84 -7.13 24.79
N PRO A 176 -9.91 -6.34 25.05
CA PRO A 176 -9.90 -5.31 26.09
C PRO A 176 -9.66 -5.86 27.50
N GLU A 177 -10.14 -7.08 27.78
CA GLU A 177 -10.00 -7.76 29.07
C GLU A 177 -8.69 -8.56 29.22
N ALA A 178 -7.81 -8.53 28.21
CA ALA A 178 -6.55 -9.27 28.25
C ALA A 178 -5.49 -8.59 29.14
N PRO A 179 -4.43 -9.32 29.55
CA PRO A 179 -3.36 -8.75 30.37
C PRO A 179 -2.69 -7.53 29.72
N ALA A 180 -2.24 -6.57 30.54
CA ALA A 180 -1.60 -5.34 30.07
C ALA A 180 -0.40 -5.57 29.13
N ALA A 181 0.30 -6.70 29.25
CA ALA A 181 1.40 -7.09 28.37
C ALA A 181 0.98 -7.30 26.90
N TRP A 182 -0.30 -7.58 26.63
CA TRP A 182 -0.83 -7.69 25.26
C TRP A 182 -1.09 -6.31 24.65
N HIS A 183 -1.37 -5.33 25.50
CA HIS A 183 -1.70 -3.95 25.12
C HIS A 183 -0.48 -3.03 25.02
N ALA A 184 0.68 -3.51 25.48
CA ALA A 184 1.94 -2.77 25.42
C ALA A 184 2.37 -2.50 23.97
N LEU A 185 3.05 -1.38 23.74
CA LEU A 185 3.68 -1.09 22.46
C LEU A 185 5.04 -1.78 22.40
N HIS A 186 5.26 -2.60 21.37
CA HIS A 186 6.55 -3.27 21.16
C HIS A 186 7.24 -2.65 19.96
N VAL A 187 8.34 -1.94 20.20
CA VAL A 187 9.18 -1.28 19.20
C VAL A 187 10.63 -1.77 19.29
N PRO A 188 11.43 -1.68 18.21
CA PRO A 188 12.81 -2.13 18.26
C PRO A 188 13.66 -1.17 19.11
N PRO A 189 14.24 -1.60 20.25
CA PRO A 189 14.87 -0.72 21.22
C PRO A 189 16.12 0.00 20.68
N ASN A 190 16.79 -0.62 19.70
CA ASN A 190 17.98 -0.05 19.04
C ASN A 190 17.65 0.99 17.95
N VAL A 191 16.36 1.25 17.70
CA VAL A 191 15.89 2.18 16.65
C VAL A 191 14.92 3.22 17.21
N VAL A 192 14.10 2.84 18.19
CA VAL A 192 13.10 3.73 18.83
C VAL A 192 13.48 3.92 20.28
N SER A 193 13.74 5.17 20.68
CA SER A 193 14.09 5.49 22.07
C SER A 193 12.91 5.27 23.02
N ALA A 194 13.19 5.01 24.30
CA ALA A 194 12.15 4.89 25.33
C ALA A 194 11.25 6.14 25.44
N SER A 195 11.83 7.34 25.24
CA SER A 195 11.05 8.59 25.20
C SER A 195 10.09 8.64 24.02
N GLU A 196 10.54 8.24 22.82
CA GLU A 196 9.68 8.15 21.64
C GLU A 196 8.58 7.10 21.83
N GLN A 197 8.92 5.93 22.37
CA GLN A 197 7.95 4.88 22.69
C GLN A 197 6.85 5.40 23.62
N SER A 198 7.21 6.05 24.73
CA SER A 198 6.24 6.61 25.69
C SER A 198 5.31 7.64 25.06
N GLN A 199 5.84 8.50 24.18
CA GLN A 199 5.02 9.48 23.44
C GLN A 199 4.04 8.83 22.46
N ILE A 200 4.41 7.69 21.85
CA ILE A 200 3.51 6.90 21.00
C ILE A 200 2.44 6.23 21.87
N GLU A 201 2.83 5.61 22.98
CA GLU A 201 1.91 4.93 23.91
C GLU A 201 0.82 5.86 24.43
N ALA A 202 1.16 7.12 24.75
CA ALA A 202 0.21 8.14 25.16
C ALA A 202 -0.88 8.45 24.11
N ARG A 203 -0.64 8.12 22.83
CA ARG A 203 -1.59 8.32 21.72
C ARG A 203 -2.44 7.09 21.41
N LEU A 204 -2.05 5.90 21.88
CA LEU A 204 -2.76 4.66 21.60
C LEU A 204 -4.25 4.69 21.99
N PRO A 205 -4.69 5.28 23.13
CA PRO A 205 -6.12 5.34 23.46
C PRO A 205 -6.96 6.05 22.38
N ARG A 206 -6.43 7.14 21.82
CA ARG A 206 -7.08 7.85 20.72
C ARG A 206 -7.13 7.00 19.46
N PHE A 207 -6.06 6.27 19.13
CA PHE A 207 -6.05 5.40 17.96
C PHE A 207 -7.02 4.22 18.09
N VAL A 208 -7.19 3.67 19.29
CA VAL A 208 -8.21 2.65 19.59
C VAL A 208 -9.60 3.24 19.39
N ALA A 209 -9.87 4.45 19.92
CA ALA A 209 -11.17 5.12 19.70
C ALA A 209 -11.43 5.39 18.21
N ASP A 210 -10.43 5.85 17.46
CA ASP A 210 -10.52 6.07 16.01
C ASP A 210 -10.80 4.76 15.25
N PHE A 211 -10.27 3.62 15.70
CA PHE A 211 -10.54 2.29 15.14
C PHE A 211 -11.96 1.81 15.47
N LEU A 212 -12.39 1.91 16.73
CA LEU A 212 -13.73 1.50 17.16
C LEU A 212 -14.83 2.33 16.49
N ALA A 213 -14.58 3.61 16.19
CA ALA A 213 -15.47 4.48 15.44
C ALA A 213 -15.67 4.06 13.97
N LEU A 214 -14.96 3.03 13.49
CA LEU A 214 -15.23 2.39 12.21
C LEU A 214 -16.41 1.41 12.26
N GLU A 215 -16.91 1.07 13.46
CA GLU A 215 -18.06 0.18 13.66
C GLU A 215 -17.89 -1.19 12.98
N ILE A 216 -16.65 -1.67 12.94
CA ILE A 216 -16.32 -2.99 12.38
C ILE A 216 -16.72 -4.06 13.39
N ASP A 217 -17.42 -5.10 12.93
CA ASP A 217 -17.72 -6.26 13.76
C ASP A 217 -16.43 -6.96 14.19
N LEU A 218 -16.13 -6.87 15.49
CA LEU A 218 -14.90 -7.39 16.08
C LEU A 218 -14.98 -8.88 16.40
N ALA A 219 -16.19 -9.42 16.61
CA ALA A 219 -16.35 -10.80 17.08
C ALA A 219 -15.77 -11.83 16.09
N PRO A 220 -16.00 -11.72 14.76
CA PRO A 220 -15.35 -12.59 13.79
C PRO A 220 -13.82 -12.47 13.82
N LEU A 221 -13.28 -11.27 14.04
CA LEU A 221 -11.84 -11.02 14.09
C LEU A 221 -11.20 -11.64 15.33
N GLN A 222 -11.85 -11.50 16.49
CA GLN A 222 -11.45 -12.13 17.75
C GLN A 222 -11.42 -13.66 17.63
N GLN A 223 -12.50 -14.24 17.07
CA GLN A 223 -12.62 -15.68 16.86
C GLN A 223 -11.54 -16.22 15.92
N ARG A 224 -11.26 -15.52 14.81
CA ARG A 224 -10.18 -15.86 13.86
C ARG A 224 -8.82 -15.91 14.54
N LEU A 225 -8.54 -14.97 15.43
CA LEU A 225 -7.28 -14.92 16.16
C LEU A 225 -7.23 -15.89 17.36
N ARG A 226 -8.28 -16.66 17.65
CA ARG A 226 -8.33 -17.64 18.74
C ARG A 226 -7.86 -17.06 20.09
N ASN A 227 -8.19 -15.80 20.36
CA ASN A 227 -7.77 -15.06 21.56
C ASN A 227 -6.25 -15.05 21.77
N LYS A 228 -5.47 -14.79 20.73
CA LYS A 228 -4.01 -14.60 20.81
C LYS A 228 -3.61 -13.22 20.28
N PRO A 229 -2.69 -12.50 20.95
CA PRO A 229 -2.29 -11.17 20.53
C PRO A 229 -1.31 -11.23 19.35
N LEU A 230 -1.29 -10.15 18.57
CA LEU A 230 -0.26 -9.90 17.57
C LEU A 230 1.00 -9.37 18.24
N ARG A 231 2.17 -9.85 17.82
CA ARG A 231 3.48 -9.41 18.33
C ARG A 231 4.42 -9.05 17.18
N PRO A 232 4.80 -7.78 17.02
CA PRO A 232 5.80 -7.41 16.02
C PRO A 232 7.18 -7.95 16.43
N LEU A 233 7.90 -8.52 15.48
CA LEU A 233 9.32 -8.89 15.56
C LEU A 233 10.07 -8.23 14.42
N TRP A 234 11.39 -8.08 14.49
CA TRP A 234 12.16 -7.40 13.44
C TRP A 234 13.32 -8.25 12.96
N VAL A 235 13.53 -8.23 11.66
CA VAL A 235 14.63 -8.95 10.99
C VAL A 235 15.30 -8.00 10.04
N THR A 236 16.63 -7.98 10.08
CA THR A 236 17.47 -7.23 9.16
C THR A 236 18.58 -8.14 8.65
N GLN A 237 19.20 -7.80 7.52
CA GLN A 237 20.33 -8.57 7.00
C GLN A 237 21.51 -8.66 7.98
N ASP A 238 21.67 -7.67 8.87
CA ASP A 238 22.80 -7.61 9.80
C ASP A 238 22.63 -8.56 11.01
N ASP A 239 21.40 -8.98 11.33
CA ASP A 239 21.09 -9.74 12.54
C ASP A 239 20.59 -11.16 12.28
N PHE A 240 20.25 -11.48 11.03
CA PHE A 240 19.61 -12.75 10.66
C PHE A 240 20.65 -13.88 10.54
N HIS A 241 20.34 -15.00 11.18
CA HIS A 241 21.06 -16.26 11.05
C HIS A 241 20.11 -17.32 10.48
N ASP A 242 20.61 -18.21 9.61
CA ASP A 242 19.78 -19.27 9.02
C ASP A 242 19.19 -20.24 10.07
N ASP A 243 19.75 -20.23 11.28
CA ASP A 243 19.33 -20.99 12.44
C ASP A 243 18.26 -20.31 13.31
N ASP A 244 17.89 -19.06 12.98
CA ASP A 244 16.86 -18.31 13.69
C ASP A 244 15.50 -18.99 13.50
N ASP A 245 14.85 -19.31 14.61
CA ASP A 245 13.46 -19.73 14.61
C ASP A 245 12.59 -18.55 15.05
N PHE A 246 11.76 -18.04 14.12
CA PHE A 246 10.79 -16.99 14.43
C PHE A 246 9.66 -17.50 15.33
N GLU A 247 9.62 -18.81 15.57
CA GLU A 247 9.00 -19.40 16.74
C GLU A 247 9.86 -19.08 17.96
N GLY A 248 9.74 -17.87 18.50
CA GLY A 248 10.22 -17.64 19.87
C GLY A 248 9.57 -18.68 20.77
N SER A 249 10.29 -19.76 21.11
CA SER A 249 9.83 -20.84 22.00
C SER A 249 8.35 -21.22 21.78
N GLY A 250 8.00 -21.55 20.52
CA GLY A 250 6.66 -21.43 19.93
C GLY A 250 5.54 -22.36 20.38
N SER A 251 5.57 -22.95 21.58
CA SER A 251 4.37 -23.57 22.18
C SER A 251 3.88 -22.90 23.46
N GLU A 252 4.69 -22.07 24.12
CA GLU A 252 4.39 -21.56 25.48
C GLU A 252 3.84 -20.13 25.52
N LEU A 253 4.14 -19.28 24.51
CA LEU A 253 3.83 -17.83 24.58
C LEU A 253 2.44 -17.42 24.07
N GLY A 254 1.69 -18.31 23.42
CA GLY A 254 0.29 -18.06 23.06
C GLY A 254 0.02 -16.80 22.21
N LEU A 255 0.91 -16.42 21.29
CA LEU A 255 0.81 -15.20 20.46
C LEU A 255 1.08 -15.45 18.96
N TYR A 256 0.79 -14.45 18.11
CA TYR A 256 1.10 -14.47 16.67
C TYR A 256 2.21 -13.49 16.28
N PRO A 257 3.39 -13.98 15.83
CA PRO A 257 4.44 -13.13 15.30
C PRO A 257 4.03 -12.40 14.00
N VAL A 258 4.29 -11.10 13.97
CA VAL A 258 4.23 -10.25 12.77
C VAL A 258 5.66 -9.81 12.47
N VAL A 259 6.34 -10.57 11.61
CA VAL A 259 7.77 -10.41 11.35
C VAL A 259 7.98 -9.23 10.39
N CYS A 260 8.60 -8.16 10.88
CA CYS A 260 8.92 -6.98 10.12
C CYS A 260 10.31 -7.13 9.50
N CYS A 261 10.36 -7.57 8.24
CA CYS A 261 11.61 -7.82 7.50
C CYS A 261 12.04 -6.57 6.74
N THR A 262 13.18 -5.99 7.15
CA THR A 262 13.86 -4.97 6.36
C THR A 262 14.73 -5.66 5.31
N SER A 263 14.26 -5.62 4.06
CA SER A 263 14.88 -6.33 2.94
C SER A 263 16.32 -5.90 2.66
N SER A 264 16.62 -4.61 2.68
CA SER A 264 17.97 -4.09 2.36
C SER A 264 18.90 -4.01 3.57
N ARG A 265 20.16 -4.38 3.39
CA ARG A 265 21.21 -4.13 4.39
C ARG A 265 21.53 -2.66 4.55
N ARG A 266 22.03 -2.28 5.72
CA ARG A 266 22.39 -0.90 6.01
C ARG A 266 23.73 -0.54 5.38
N VAL A 267 23.79 0.54 4.60
CA VAL A 267 25.03 1.08 4.06
C VAL A 267 25.21 2.53 4.50
N ALA A 268 26.37 2.85 5.07
CA ALA A 268 26.71 4.23 5.44
C ALA A 268 26.71 5.11 4.17
N GLY A 269 25.80 6.09 4.11
CA GLY A 269 25.62 6.95 2.92
C GLY A 269 24.69 6.39 1.84
N GLY A 270 24.19 5.14 1.97
CA GLY A 270 23.19 4.53 1.09
C GLY A 270 23.72 3.84 -0.17
N THR A 271 25.00 3.97 -0.49
CA THR A 271 25.70 3.27 -1.58
C THR A 271 27.11 2.90 -1.14
N GLU A 272 27.61 1.73 -1.52
CA GLU A 272 28.98 1.33 -1.19
C GLU A 272 30.05 2.01 -2.03
N VAL A 273 31.19 2.26 -1.41
CA VAL A 273 32.42 2.75 -2.05
C VAL A 273 33.53 1.75 -1.69
N GLY A 274 33.96 0.91 -2.64
CA GLY A 274 34.99 -0.12 -2.40
C GLY A 274 34.62 -1.50 -2.95
N GLU A 275 35.15 -2.58 -2.36
CA GLU A 275 34.80 -3.98 -2.65
C GLU A 275 33.31 -4.20 -2.33
N GLY A 276 32.45 -4.17 -3.36
CA GLY A 276 30.99 -4.01 -3.23
C GLY A 276 30.39 -2.87 -4.08
N ALA A 277 31.24 -2.19 -4.86
CA ALA A 277 30.87 -1.12 -5.79
C ALA A 277 29.59 -1.46 -6.58
N GLY A 278 28.54 -0.67 -6.34
CA GLY A 278 27.27 -0.76 -7.05
C GLY A 278 26.08 -1.30 -6.24
N TYR A 279 26.25 -1.74 -4.99
CA TYR A 279 25.08 -2.01 -4.14
C TYR A 279 24.40 -0.70 -3.71
N ILE A 280 23.06 -0.67 -3.83
CA ILE A 280 22.21 0.46 -3.46
C ILE A 280 21.19 -0.04 -2.43
N GLN A 281 21.33 0.46 -1.20
CA GLN A 281 20.35 0.21 -0.15
C GLN A 281 18.97 0.72 -0.59
N GLY A 282 17.92 -0.08 -0.44
CA GLY A 282 16.55 0.33 -0.72
C GLY A 282 16.30 0.66 -2.19
N ALA A 283 16.94 -0.07 -3.11
CA ALA A 283 16.91 0.20 -4.54
C ALA A 283 15.50 0.23 -5.16
N GLY A 284 14.56 -0.55 -4.62
CA GLY A 284 13.15 -0.64 -5.03
C GLY A 284 12.25 0.48 -4.49
N ASP A 285 12.80 1.51 -3.84
CA ASP A 285 12.05 2.66 -3.31
C ASP A 285 12.37 3.95 -4.11
N ASP A 286 11.41 4.89 -4.14
CA ASP A 286 11.24 5.97 -5.14
C ASP A 286 11.53 5.57 -6.60
N THR A 287 10.88 4.50 -7.06
CA THR A 287 11.07 3.98 -8.42
C THR A 287 10.61 4.94 -9.52
N GLU A 288 9.76 5.91 -9.19
CA GLU A 288 9.37 6.99 -10.09
C GLU A 288 10.56 7.78 -10.65
N ASN A 289 11.72 7.75 -9.97
CA ASN A 289 12.92 8.49 -10.41
C ASN A 289 13.84 7.71 -11.36
N TRP A 290 13.68 6.39 -11.48
CA TRP A 290 14.66 5.57 -12.21
C TRP A 290 14.06 4.43 -13.04
N ALA A 291 12.88 3.93 -12.68
CA ALA A 291 12.34 2.69 -13.24
C ALA A 291 11.72 2.86 -14.63
N LEU A 292 11.55 4.08 -15.13
CA LEU A 292 11.05 4.35 -16.49
C LEU A 292 9.72 3.64 -16.81
N GLY A 293 8.84 3.50 -15.81
CA GLY A 293 7.57 2.77 -15.94
C GLY A 293 7.64 1.27 -15.62
N LEU A 294 8.83 0.70 -15.44
CA LEU A 294 9.00 -0.68 -15.00
C LEU A 294 8.33 -0.89 -13.64
N THR A 295 7.47 -1.90 -13.57
CA THR A 295 6.80 -2.33 -12.34
C THR A 295 7.50 -3.56 -11.76
N ALA A 296 7.30 -3.84 -10.47
CA ALA A 296 7.87 -5.04 -9.85
C ALA A 296 7.45 -6.34 -10.56
N PRO A 297 6.16 -6.57 -10.92
CA PRO A 297 5.77 -7.76 -11.68
C PRO A 297 6.51 -7.89 -13.03
N LEU A 298 6.68 -6.78 -13.76
CA LEU A 298 7.43 -6.79 -15.03
C LEU A 298 8.92 -7.08 -14.82
N PHE A 299 9.51 -6.53 -13.76
CA PHE A 299 10.88 -6.86 -13.39
C PHE A 299 11.04 -8.36 -13.12
N TRP A 300 10.14 -8.97 -12.34
CA TRP A 300 10.21 -10.39 -12.03
C TRP A 300 9.98 -11.28 -13.25
N ALA A 301 9.02 -10.94 -14.10
CA ALA A 301 8.74 -11.68 -15.34
C ALA A 301 9.90 -11.64 -16.35
N HIS A 302 10.71 -10.57 -16.35
CA HIS A 302 11.80 -10.34 -17.30
C HIS A 302 13.16 -10.18 -16.61
N ALA A 303 13.30 -10.77 -15.43
CA ALA A 303 14.44 -10.69 -14.54
C ALA A 303 15.78 -10.88 -15.24
N ASP A 304 15.95 -12.03 -15.89
CA ASP A 304 17.21 -12.45 -16.48
C ASP A 304 17.59 -11.55 -17.64
N ALA A 305 16.62 -11.21 -18.50
CA ALA A 305 16.84 -10.28 -19.61
C ALA A 305 17.27 -8.89 -19.11
N LEU A 306 16.57 -8.35 -18.10
CA LEU A 306 16.89 -7.04 -17.52
C LEU A 306 18.24 -7.03 -16.79
N LEU A 307 18.65 -8.11 -16.14
CA LEU A 307 19.93 -8.17 -15.41
C LEU A 307 21.14 -8.40 -16.31
N THR A 308 20.95 -8.98 -17.50
CA THR A 308 22.01 -9.26 -18.49
C THR A 308 22.17 -8.15 -19.53
N THR A 309 21.14 -7.31 -19.73
CA THR A 309 21.18 -6.20 -20.69
C THR A 309 22.16 -5.11 -20.26
N PRO A 310 23.01 -4.59 -21.17
CA PRO A 310 23.91 -3.46 -20.88
C PRO A 310 23.15 -2.18 -20.47
N GLU A 311 23.73 -1.38 -19.57
CA GLU A 311 23.08 -0.17 -19.00
C GLU A 311 22.52 0.79 -20.06
N HIS A 312 23.23 0.97 -21.18
CA HIS A 312 22.82 1.89 -22.24
C HIS A 312 21.62 1.39 -23.06
N GLU A 313 21.33 0.09 -23.04
CA GLU A 313 20.19 -0.53 -23.74
C GLU A 313 18.97 -0.71 -22.83
N LEU A 314 19.14 -0.65 -21.50
CA LEU A 314 18.07 -0.84 -20.52
C LEU A 314 16.87 0.09 -20.71
N PRO A 315 17.04 1.41 -20.96
CA PRO A 315 15.89 2.30 -21.16
C PRO A 315 14.99 1.85 -22.31
N ALA A 316 15.57 1.43 -23.44
CA ALA A 316 14.82 0.99 -24.61
C ALA A 316 14.13 -0.37 -24.37
N LEU A 317 14.80 -1.29 -23.66
CA LEU A 317 14.17 -2.54 -23.26
C LEU A 317 12.98 -2.31 -22.33
N ILE A 318 13.15 -1.49 -21.28
CA ILE A 318 12.08 -1.18 -20.33
C ILE A 318 10.87 -0.58 -21.04
N GLN A 319 11.07 0.40 -21.93
CA GLN A 319 9.99 1.00 -22.70
C GLN A 319 9.21 -0.03 -23.53
N ARG A 320 9.91 -0.97 -24.18
CA ARG A 320 9.26 -2.07 -24.93
C ARG A 320 8.45 -2.98 -24.03
N LEU A 321 8.99 -3.35 -22.85
CA LEU A 321 8.28 -4.21 -21.89
C LEU A 321 7.03 -3.54 -21.34
N VAL A 322 7.10 -2.25 -21.02
CA VAL A 322 5.95 -1.46 -20.53
C VAL A 322 4.89 -1.36 -21.63
N ALA A 323 5.27 -1.01 -22.86
CA ALA A 323 4.33 -0.92 -23.98
C ALA A 323 3.67 -2.27 -24.31
N ALA A 324 4.43 -3.37 -24.19
CA ALA A 324 3.89 -4.72 -24.39
C ALA A 324 2.92 -5.11 -23.28
N ALA A 325 3.19 -4.73 -22.02
CA ALA A 325 2.31 -4.98 -20.89
C ALA A 325 0.97 -4.24 -21.02
N ASP A 326 0.99 -2.99 -21.50
CA ASP A 326 -0.21 -2.20 -21.75
C ASP A 326 -1.07 -2.77 -22.90
N ALA A 327 -0.48 -3.57 -23.79
CA ALA A 327 -1.18 -4.21 -24.91
C ALA A 327 -1.89 -5.53 -24.52
N VAL A 328 -1.63 -6.09 -23.33
CA VAL A 328 -2.27 -7.33 -22.89
C VAL A 328 -3.70 -7.04 -22.42
N THR A 329 -4.68 -7.69 -23.06
CA THR A 329 -6.10 -7.61 -22.68
C THR A 329 -6.31 -8.13 -21.26
N VAL A 330 -6.51 -7.22 -20.30
CA VAL A 330 -6.86 -7.57 -18.93
C VAL A 330 -8.26 -8.19 -18.92
N THR A 331 -8.36 -9.44 -18.48
CA THR A 331 -9.65 -10.04 -18.11
C THR A 331 -10.19 -9.30 -16.88
N THR A 332 -11.31 -8.59 -17.03
CA THR A 332 -11.92 -7.84 -15.94
C THR A 332 -12.62 -8.78 -14.98
N GLU A 333 -11.94 -9.15 -13.89
CA GLU A 333 -12.61 -9.72 -12.73
C GLU A 333 -13.28 -8.60 -11.92
N LEU A 334 -14.58 -8.74 -11.66
CA LEU A 334 -15.35 -7.79 -10.87
C LEU A 334 -15.37 -8.26 -9.42
N VAL A 335 -14.94 -7.40 -8.50
CA VAL A 335 -14.96 -7.70 -7.06
C VAL A 335 -16.14 -6.99 -6.42
N GLN A 336 -17.02 -7.74 -5.76
CA GLN A 336 -18.15 -7.18 -5.04
C GLN A 336 -17.69 -6.44 -3.78
N VAL A 337 -18.06 -5.16 -3.66
CA VAL A 337 -17.62 -4.26 -2.58
C VAL A 337 -18.72 -3.83 -1.62
N ALA A 338 -19.98 -3.93 -2.05
CA ALA A 338 -21.18 -3.67 -1.25
C ALA A 338 -22.33 -4.55 -1.79
N PRO A 339 -23.53 -4.57 -1.18
CA PRO A 339 -24.67 -5.24 -1.80
C PRO A 339 -24.87 -4.68 -3.21
N CYS A 340 -25.02 -5.57 -4.19
CA CYS A 340 -25.13 -5.29 -5.62
C CYS A 340 -24.08 -4.38 -6.29
N LEU A 341 -23.07 -3.85 -5.59
CA LEU A 341 -22.00 -3.04 -6.18
C LEU A 341 -20.72 -3.86 -6.35
N ALA A 342 -20.16 -3.84 -7.56
CA ALA A 342 -18.86 -4.44 -7.86
C ALA A 342 -17.95 -3.45 -8.59
N ILE A 343 -16.63 -3.57 -8.38
CA ILE A 343 -15.62 -2.76 -9.07
C ILE A 343 -14.66 -3.62 -9.88
N GLY A 344 -14.08 -3.06 -10.93
CA GLY A 344 -13.02 -3.75 -11.69
C GLY A 344 -12.26 -2.86 -12.64
N VAL A 345 -11.38 -3.50 -13.42
CA VAL A 345 -10.56 -2.85 -14.46
C VAL A 345 -11.40 -2.60 -15.71
N LEU A 346 -11.27 -1.43 -16.32
CA LEU A 346 -11.98 -1.07 -17.54
C LEU A 346 -11.51 -1.95 -18.71
N PRO A 347 -12.41 -2.72 -19.37
CA PRO A 347 -12.06 -3.43 -20.59
C PRO A 347 -11.66 -2.47 -21.72
N PRO A 348 -10.68 -2.86 -22.57
CA PRO A 348 -10.16 -1.98 -23.60
C PRO A 348 -11.20 -1.66 -24.69
N SER A 349 -12.07 -2.61 -25.05
CA SER A 349 -13.06 -2.43 -26.13
C SER A 349 -14.48 -2.10 -25.60
N PRO A 350 -15.26 -1.25 -26.30
CA PRO A 350 -16.65 -0.97 -25.93
C PRO A 350 -17.54 -2.22 -25.88
N ALA A 351 -17.34 -3.17 -26.79
CA ALA A 351 -18.08 -4.44 -26.80
C ALA A 351 -17.81 -5.26 -25.52
N ALA A 352 -16.56 -5.32 -25.07
CA ALA A 352 -16.22 -6.00 -23.81
C ALA A 352 -16.81 -5.28 -22.59
N ARG A 353 -16.91 -3.94 -22.62
CA ARG A 353 -17.57 -3.16 -21.56
C ARG A 353 -19.07 -3.47 -21.49
N ALA A 354 -19.73 -3.60 -22.63
CA ALA A 354 -21.15 -3.93 -22.71
C ALA A 354 -21.45 -5.40 -22.29
N ALA A 355 -20.49 -6.29 -22.49
CA ALA A 355 -20.58 -7.71 -22.12
C ALA A 355 -20.17 -8.00 -20.65
N LEU A 356 -19.86 -6.99 -19.84
CA LEU A 356 -19.51 -7.17 -18.43
C LEU A 356 -20.70 -7.74 -17.64
N THR A 357 -20.58 -8.99 -17.22
CA THR A 357 -21.52 -9.63 -16.30
C THR A 357 -20.90 -9.67 -14.90
N VAL A 358 -21.63 -9.20 -13.88
CA VAL A 358 -21.21 -9.42 -12.49
C VAL A 358 -21.39 -10.92 -12.20
N ALA A 359 -20.31 -11.59 -11.79
CA ALA A 359 -20.34 -12.98 -11.36
C ALA A 359 -21.14 -13.12 -10.05
N SER A 360 -22.45 -13.04 -10.14
CA SER A 360 -23.40 -13.43 -9.11
C SER A 360 -23.94 -14.80 -9.51
N ALA A 361 -24.07 -15.72 -8.56
CA ALA A 361 -24.57 -17.09 -8.78
C ALA A 361 -26.06 -17.16 -9.23
N SER A 362 -26.62 -16.10 -9.80
CA SER A 362 -28.01 -15.99 -10.23
C SER A 362 -28.11 -14.91 -11.31
N GLY A 363 -28.85 -15.17 -12.39
CA GLY A 363 -29.06 -14.29 -13.56
C GLY A 363 -29.58 -12.90 -13.22
N ALA A 364 -28.68 -12.05 -12.73
CA ALA A 364 -28.96 -10.70 -12.26
C ALA A 364 -28.78 -9.68 -13.39
N THR A 365 -29.76 -8.81 -13.56
CA THR A 365 -29.67 -7.70 -14.52
C THR A 365 -28.61 -6.71 -14.07
N THR A 366 -27.64 -6.44 -14.94
CA THR A 366 -26.42 -5.68 -14.61
C THR A 366 -26.43 -4.30 -15.26
N CYS A 367 -26.15 -3.28 -14.46
CA CYS A 367 -25.86 -1.92 -14.89
C CYS A 367 -24.34 -1.69 -14.90
N VAL A 368 -23.82 -1.06 -15.95
CA VAL A 368 -22.39 -0.78 -16.11
C VAL A 368 -22.15 0.73 -16.04
N VAL A 369 -21.24 1.14 -15.14
CA VAL A 369 -20.69 2.50 -15.07
C VAL A 369 -19.21 2.43 -15.46
N ALA A 370 -18.90 2.81 -16.70
CA ALA A 370 -17.56 2.79 -17.26
C ALA A 370 -16.89 4.16 -17.19
N LEU A 371 -15.79 4.28 -16.43
CA LEU A 371 -15.00 5.50 -16.30
C LEU A 371 -13.85 5.48 -17.31
N VAL A 372 -14.00 6.18 -18.43
CA VAL A 372 -13.06 6.12 -19.55
C VAL A 372 -12.00 7.23 -19.48
N PRO A 373 -10.74 6.97 -19.89
CA PRO A 373 -9.63 7.92 -19.83
C PRO A 373 -9.67 8.96 -20.96
N ALA A 374 -10.85 9.38 -21.39
CA ALA A 374 -11.08 10.42 -22.38
C ALA A 374 -12.08 11.43 -21.81
N ALA A 375 -11.96 12.72 -22.15
CA ALA A 375 -12.96 13.70 -21.75
C ALA A 375 -14.10 13.67 -22.78
N THR A 376 -15.33 13.41 -22.34
CA THR A 376 -16.51 13.34 -23.21
C THR A 376 -17.62 14.24 -22.68
N ASP A 377 -18.48 14.72 -23.56
CA ASP A 377 -19.62 15.55 -23.17
C ASP A 377 -20.61 14.75 -22.32
N ALA A 378 -21.04 15.33 -21.21
CA ALA A 378 -21.96 14.71 -20.27
C ALA A 378 -23.26 14.27 -20.95
N ALA A 379 -23.78 15.05 -21.90
CA ALA A 379 -24.98 14.70 -22.66
C ALA A 379 -24.87 13.32 -23.35
N SER A 380 -23.66 12.91 -23.73
CA SER A 380 -23.38 11.66 -24.45
C SER A 380 -23.11 10.44 -23.57
N TRP A 381 -23.08 10.59 -22.24
CA TRP A 381 -22.64 9.51 -21.33
C TRP A 381 -23.60 8.33 -21.26
N GLU A 382 -24.91 8.57 -21.35
CA GLU A 382 -25.93 7.51 -21.27
C GLU A 382 -25.99 6.79 -22.63
N LYS A 383 -25.56 5.52 -22.66
CA LYS A 383 -25.56 4.69 -23.88
C LYS A 383 -26.79 3.80 -23.95
N SER A 384 -27.27 3.36 -22.79
CA SER A 384 -28.50 2.59 -22.66
C SER A 384 -29.07 2.76 -21.24
N PRO A 385 -30.29 2.27 -20.96
CA PRO A 385 -30.90 2.32 -19.63
C PRO A 385 -30.11 1.59 -18.52
N SER A 386 -29.09 0.80 -18.89
CA SER A 386 -28.21 0.03 -17.99
C SER A 386 -26.71 0.25 -18.30
N HIS A 387 -26.35 1.23 -19.15
CA HIS A 387 -24.96 1.50 -19.50
C HIS A 387 -24.66 3.00 -19.52
N LEU A 388 -23.76 3.41 -18.63
CA LEU A 388 -23.26 4.78 -18.51
C LEU A 388 -21.75 4.81 -18.75
N GLU A 389 -21.30 5.52 -19.78
CA GLU A 389 -19.90 5.71 -20.09
C GLU A 389 -19.48 7.16 -19.81
N VAL A 390 -18.73 7.35 -18.71
CA VAL A 390 -18.36 8.66 -18.18
C VAL A 390 -16.92 8.98 -18.56
N GLY A 391 -16.74 10.00 -19.40
CA GLY A 391 -15.42 10.46 -19.80
C GLY A 391 -14.89 11.60 -18.93
N LEU A 392 -13.98 11.28 -18.00
CA LEU A 392 -13.38 12.24 -17.06
C LEU A 392 -11.99 12.74 -17.48
N GLY A 393 -11.44 12.26 -18.60
CA GLY A 393 -10.10 12.56 -19.10
C GLY A 393 -9.01 11.60 -18.59
N GLY A 394 -7.87 11.54 -19.30
CA GLY A 394 -6.82 10.54 -19.06
C GLY A 394 -5.81 10.89 -17.95
N LYS A 395 -5.73 12.14 -17.50
CA LYS A 395 -4.82 12.50 -16.40
C LYS A 395 -5.49 12.21 -15.06
N SER A 396 -5.04 11.17 -14.35
CA SER A 396 -5.61 10.68 -13.07
C SER A 396 -6.04 11.79 -12.09
N LYS A 397 -5.17 12.78 -11.84
CA LYS A 397 -5.47 13.91 -10.92
C LYS A 397 -6.54 14.86 -11.46
N ALA A 398 -6.59 15.10 -12.77
CA ALA A 398 -7.61 15.93 -13.40
C ALA A 398 -8.95 15.19 -13.41
N ALA A 399 -8.94 13.90 -13.76
CA ALA A 399 -10.10 13.02 -13.73
C ALA A 399 -10.71 12.93 -12.32
N SER A 400 -9.89 12.80 -11.27
CA SER A 400 -10.34 12.84 -9.88
C SER A 400 -11.06 14.14 -9.51
N ARG A 401 -10.67 15.29 -10.09
CA ARG A 401 -11.34 16.58 -9.85
C ARG A 401 -12.65 16.67 -10.62
N ALA A 402 -12.64 16.26 -11.89
CA ALA A 402 -13.83 16.22 -12.75
C ALA A 402 -14.92 15.30 -12.18
N LEU A 403 -14.52 14.24 -11.46
CA LEU A 403 -15.43 13.32 -10.79
C LEU A 403 -16.48 14.03 -9.93
N ARG A 404 -16.13 15.12 -9.22
CA ARG A 404 -17.08 15.86 -8.37
C ARG A 404 -18.32 16.31 -9.15
N ALA A 405 -18.13 16.80 -10.37
CA ALA A 405 -19.22 17.27 -11.22
C ALA A 405 -20.01 16.11 -11.87
N ALA A 406 -19.39 14.93 -12.03
CA ALA A 406 -20.03 13.77 -12.61
C ALA A 406 -20.89 12.97 -11.61
N LEU A 407 -20.51 12.97 -10.33
CA LEU A 407 -21.17 12.17 -9.28
C LEU A 407 -22.70 12.36 -9.18
N PRO A 408 -23.28 13.58 -9.26
CA PRO A 408 -24.74 13.74 -9.24
C PRO A 408 -25.45 12.92 -10.31
N ARG A 409 -24.94 12.98 -11.55
CA ARG A 409 -25.53 12.27 -12.69
C ARG A 409 -25.32 10.76 -12.59
N ILE A 410 -24.15 10.31 -12.11
CA ILE A 410 -23.89 8.89 -11.88
C ILE A 410 -24.85 8.34 -10.81
N CYS A 411 -24.99 9.03 -9.69
CA CYS A 411 -25.86 8.62 -8.60
C CYS A 411 -27.34 8.59 -9.01
N ASP A 412 -27.80 9.58 -9.77
CA ASP A 412 -29.16 9.60 -10.34
C ASP A 412 -29.40 8.41 -11.27
N PHE A 413 -28.52 8.21 -12.26
CA PHE A 413 -28.64 7.12 -13.22
C PHE A 413 -28.70 5.74 -12.55
N VAL A 414 -27.80 5.49 -11.59
CA VAL A 414 -27.76 4.21 -10.87
C VAL A 414 -28.96 4.07 -9.93
N SER A 415 -29.41 5.14 -9.30
CA SER A 415 -30.61 5.13 -8.44
C SER A 415 -31.85 4.77 -9.27
N ARG A 416 -32.01 5.35 -10.47
CA ARG A 416 -33.08 4.98 -11.42
C ARG A 416 -33.04 3.50 -11.76
N PHE A 417 -31.85 2.95 -12.07
CA PHE A 417 -31.70 1.52 -12.36
C PHE A 417 -32.04 0.61 -11.16
N LEU A 418 -31.53 0.92 -9.96
CA LEU A 418 -31.75 0.10 -8.77
C LEU A 418 -33.20 0.12 -8.29
N LEU A 419 -33.95 1.19 -8.56
CA LEU A 419 -35.32 1.40 -8.07
C LEU A 419 -36.42 1.17 -9.11
N ARG A 420 -36.09 0.76 -10.35
CA ARG A 420 -37.12 0.36 -11.34
C ARG A 420 -38.08 -0.69 -10.75
N PRO A 421 -39.37 -0.66 -11.03
CA PRO A 421 -40.27 -1.78 -10.72
C PRO A 421 -39.84 -3.04 -11.47
N ASP A 422 -40.04 -4.22 -10.89
CA ASP A 422 -39.87 -5.48 -11.61
C ASP A 422 -41.03 -5.62 -12.63
N GLY A 423 -40.70 -5.67 -13.93
CA GLY A 423 -41.68 -5.87 -15.02
C GLY A 423 -41.72 -4.84 -16.15
N ASP A 424 -40.79 -3.89 -16.22
CA ASP A 424 -40.77 -2.81 -17.24
C ASP A 424 -39.89 -3.14 -18.47
N ASP A 425 -39.39 -4.37 -18.59
CA ASP A 425 -38.77 -4.85 -19.82
C ASP A 425 -39.87 -5.14 -20.85
N ASP A 426 -40.09 -4.15 -21.71
CA ASP A 426 -41.03 -4.15 -22.83
C ASP A 426 -40.75 -5.27 -23.84
N VAL A 427 -41.25 -6.48 -23.57
CA VAL A 427 -41.72 -7.44 -24.57
C VAL A 427 -42.98 -8.10 -24.02
N GLY A 428 -44.12 -7.76 -24.62
CA GLY A 428 -45.45 -8.02 -24.08
C GLY A 428 -45.83 -9.46 -23.74
N GLY A 429 -46.86 -9.56 -22.89
CA GLY A 429 -47.59 -10.80 -22.58
C GLY A 429 -47.66 -11.05 -21.08
N GLY A 430 -48.79 -10.68 -20.48
CA GLY A 430 -48.98 -10.67 -19.04
C GLY A 430 -48.94 -12.04 -18.36
N SER A 431 -48.60 -12.03 -17.07
CA SER A 431 -49.20 -12.86 -16.02
C SER A 431 -48.49 -12.54 -14.71
N SER A 432 -49.21 -11.93 -13.78
CA SER A 432 -48.85 -11.92 -12.36
C SER A 432 -48.75 -13.36 -11.83
N LEU A 433 -47.70 -13.70 -11.08
CA LEU A 433 -47.72 -14.56 -9.88
C LEU A 433 -46.27 -14.85 -9.42
N GLY A 434 -45.87 -14.26 -8.29
CA GLY A 434 -44.86 -14.85 -7.39
C GLY A 434 -43.39 -14.95 -7.85
N GLY A 435 -42.90 -14.04 -8.71
CA GLY A 435 -41.49 -14.03 -9.12
C GLY A 435 -40.56 -13.46 -8.04
N ALA A 436 -39.48 -14.17 -7.71
CA ALA A 436 -38.41 -13.66 -6.85
C ALA A 436 -37.93 -12.30 -7.37
N ALA A 437 -37.84 -11.29 -6.49
CA ALA A 437 -37.38 -9.94 -6.85
C ALA A 437 -36.13 -10.03 -7.74
N GLU A 438 -36.18 -9.38 -8.90
CA GLU A 438 -35.13 -9.51 -9.89
C GLU A 438 -33.84 -8.95 -9.28
N LYS A 439 -32.83 -9.81 -9.10
CA LYS A 439 -31.57 -9.37 -8.50
C LYS A 439 -30.89 -8.41 -9.46
N ARG A 440 -30.66 -7.18 -9.02
CA ARG A 440 -29.93 -6.17 -9.80
C ARG A 440 -28.51 -6.03 -9.32
N ALA A 441 -27.60 -5.74 -10.24
CA ALA A 441 -26.18 -5.54 -9.97
C ALA A 441 -25.63 -4.31 -10.69
N VAL A 442 -24.58 -3.70 -10.15
CA VAL A 442 -23.90 -2.53 -10.72
C VAL A 442 -22.40 -2.81 -10.78
N ALA A 443 -21.85 -2.82 -11.98
CA ALA A 443 -20.42 -2.93 -12.25
C ALA A 443 -19.82 -1.55 -12.51
N ILE A 444 -18.79 -1.18 -11.74
CA ILE A 444 -18.15 0.13 -11.82
C ILE A 444 -16.68 -0.09 -12.20
N VAL A 445 -16.32 0.30 -13.42
CA VAL A 445 -14.99 -0.02 -13.97
C VAL A 445 -14.20 1.24 -14.29
N CYS A 446 -12.89 1.21 -14.01
CA CYS A 446 -11.95 2.26 -14.39
C CYS A 446 -10.60 1.63 -14.76
N GLU A 447 -9.70 2.40 -15.38
CA GLU A 447 -8.41 1.90 -15.90
C GLU A 447 -7.62 1.04 -14.91
N SER A 448 -7.56 1.41 -13.62
CA SER A 448 -6.82 0.64 -12.62
C SER A 448 -7.66 -0.33 -11.79
N GLY A 449 -8.99 -0.18 -11.81
CA GLY A 449 -9.90 -0.82 -10.85
C GLY A 449 -9.69 -0.42 -9.38
N LYS A 450 -8.76 0.50 -9.09
CA LYS A 450 -8.26 0.78 -7.73
C LYS A 450 -8.47 2.22 -7.27
N ASP A 451 -8.87 3.15 -8.14
CA ASP A 451 -9.04 4.58 -7.80
C ASP A 451 -10.45 5.12 -8.06
N LEU A 452 -10.74 5.55 -9.29
CA LEU A 452 -12.00 6.24 -9.61
C LEU A 452 -13.22 5.33 -9.40
N SER A 453 -13.12 4.06 -9.78
CA SER A 453 -14.17 3.06 -9.55
C SER A 453 -14.50 2.91 -8.06
N VAL A 454 -13.47 2.92 -7.20
CA VAL A 454 -13.63 2.87 -5.73
C VAL A 454 -14.30 4.14 -5.22
N GLY A 455 -13.95 5.31 -5.77
CA GLY A 455 -14.59 6.59 -5.44
C GLY A 455 -16.07 6.64 -5.80
N VAL A 456 -16.42 6.17 -7.01
CA VAL A 456 -17.81 6.07 -7.45
C VAL A 456 -18.58 5.04 -6.63
N ALA A 457 -18.00 3.86 -6.38
CA ALA A 457 -18.60 2.85 -5.52
C ALA A 457 -18.87 3.38 -4.10
N LEU A 458 -17.93 4.15 -3.52
CA LEU A 458 -18.15 4.80 -2.23
C LEU A 458 -19.30 5.81 -2.28
N ALA A 459 -19.35 6.66 -3.31
CA ALA A 459 -20.42 7.63 -3.46
C ALA A 459 -21.78 6.95 -3.58
N LEU A 460 -21.90 5.93 -4.42
CA LEU A 460 -23.11 5.12 -4.57
C LEU A 460 -23.46 4.36 -3.29
N TYR A 461 -22.46 3.82 -2.59
CA TYR A 461 -22.71 3.10 -1.34
C TYR A 461 -23.25 4.03 -0.25
N CYS A 462 -22.73 5.27 -0.17
CA CYS A 462 -23.30 6.30 0.71
C CYS A 462 -24.69 6.76 0.24
N TRP A 463 -24.86 6.95 -1.07
CA TRP A 463 -26.06 7.55 -1.64
C TRP A 463 -27.27 6.62 -1.66
N CYS A 464 -27.07 5.37 -2.06
CA CYS A 464 -28.14 4.42 -2.35
C CYS A 464 -28.47 3.53 -1.16
N PHE A 465 -27.64 3.48 -0.11
CA PHE A 465 -27.82 2.53 0.99
C PHE A 465 -27.88 3.21 2.36
N ASP A 466 -28.65 2.61 3.26
CA ASP A 466 -28.78 3.01 4.65
C ASP A 466 -27.44 2.98 5.43
N SER A 467 -27.45 3.40 6.69
CA SER A 467 -26.26 3.40 7.55
C SER A 467 -25.66 2.00 7.72
N SER A 468 -26.52 0.96 7.83
CA SER A 468 -26.09 -0.44 7.89
C SER A 468 -25.42 -0.92 6.60
N GLY A 469 -25.74 -0.26 5.49
CA GLY A 469 -25.26 -0.59 4.16
C GLY A 469 -25.85 -1.88 3.61
N GLN A 470 -27.01 -2.32 4.12
CA GLN A 470 -27.69 -3.55 3.69
C GLN A 470 -28.92 -3.27 2.84
N ASN A 471 -29.61 -2.14 3.09
CA ASN A 471 -30.88 -1.83 2.45
C ASN A 471 -30.76 -0.63 1.51
N LEU A 472 -31.46 -0.69 0.38
CA LEU A 472 -31.57 0.44 -0.54
C LEU A 472 -32.45 1.55 0.07
N LEU A 473 -32.03 2.80 -0.08
CA LEU A 473 -32.80 3.97 0.28
C LEU A 473 -33.76 4.35 -0.85
N LEU A 474 -35.05 4.46 -0.53
CA LEU A 474 -36.05 4.95 -1.47
C LEU A 474 -35.79 6.43 -1.83
N VAL A 475 -36.04 6.79 -3.09
CA VAL A 475 -35.97 8.18 -3.55
C VAL A 475 -37.03 9.01 -2.82
N GLY A 476 -36.61 10.15 -2.26
CA GLY A 476 -37.50 11.08 -1.54
C GLY A 476 -37.66 10.81 -0.04
N GLY A 477 -37.03 9.77 0.52
CA GLY A 477 -36.94 9.58 1.97
C GLY A 477 -36.02 10.61 2.62
N ASP A 478 -36.29 10.96 3.88
CA ASP A 478 -35.49 11.91 4.66
C ASP A 478 -34.07 11.35 4.85
N ARG A 479 -33.10 11.86 4.08
CA ARG A 479 -31.71 11.36 4.12
C ARG A 479 -30.97 12.06 5.24
N GLU A 480 -30.48 11.27 6.19
CA GLU A 480 -29.59 11.78 7.22
C GLU A 480 -28.38 12.49 6.58
N PRO A 481 -27.89 13.60 7.18
CA PRO A 481 -26.75 14.31 6.64
C PRO A 481 -25.50 13.42 6.57
N PHE A 482 -24.76 13.55 5.46
CA PHE A 482 -23.50 12.86 5.26
C PHE A 482 -22.43 13.46 6.18
N THR A 483 -21.84 12.63 7.04
CA THR A 483 -20.70 13.02 7.86
C THR A 483 -19.44 12.34 7.35
N LYS A 484 -18.27 12.96 7.61
CA LYS A 484 -16.96 12.36 7.30
C LYS A 484 -16.80 10.98 7.94
N THR A 485 -17.40 10.76 9.11
CA THR A 485 -17.37 9.48 9.82
C THR A 485 -18.13 8.41 9.03
N LYS A 486 -19.38 8.66 8.62
CA LYS A 486 -20.17 7.70 7.83
C LYS A 486 -19.50 7.33 6.50
N ILE A 487 -18.94 8.32 5.80
CA ILE A 487 -18.20 8.10 4.55
C ILE A 487 -16.96 7.23 4.82
N ARG A 488 -16.28 7.43 5.95
CA ARG A 488 -15.10 6.64 6.32
C ARG A 488 -15.44 5.19 6.67
N VAL A 489 -16.54 4.94 7.37
CA VAL A 489 -17.04 3.59 7.68
C VAL A 489 -17.28 2.80 6.40
N LYS A 490 -18.07 3.36 5.47
CA LYS A 490 -18.37 2.71 4.17
C LYS A 490 -17.13 2.55 3.29
N LEU A 491 -16.17 3.47 3.34
CA LEU A 491 -14.88 3.29 2.69
C LEU A 491 -14.09 2.12 3.32
N GLY A 492 -14.13 1.98 4.64
CA GLY A 492 -13.55 0.85 5.36
C GLY A 492 -14.12 -0.49 4.88
N HIS A 493 -15.45 -0.58 4.69
CA HIS A 493 -16.09 -1.79 4.14
C HIS A 493 -15.53 -2.16 2.76
N ILE A 494 -15.45 -1.18 1.85
CA ILE A 494 -14.94 -1.39 0.48
C ILE A 494 -13.47 -1.84 0.51
N LEU A 495 -12.63 -1.15 1.30
CA LEU A 495 -11.19 -1.46 1.37
C LEU A 495 -10.89 -2.77 2.10
N ASN A 496 -11.81 -3.25 2.94
CA ASN A 496 -11.71 -4.59 3.54
C ASN A 496 -12.01 -5.70 2.52
N ARG A 497 -12.87 -5.43 1.53
CA ARG A 497 -13.19 -6.38 0.44
C ARG A 497 -12.18 -6.34 -0.70
N VAL A 498 -11.57 -5.17 -0.94
CA VAL A 498 -10.55 -4.98 -1.99
C VAL A 498 -9.31 -4.35 -1.35
N PRO A 499 -8.43 -5.15 -0.70
CA PRO A 499 -7.27 -4.62 0.00
C PRO A 499 -6.31 -3.81 -0.88
N ASP A 500 -6.25 -4.14 -2.18
CA ASP A 500 -5.42 -3.45 -3.17
C ASP A 500 -6.02 -2.14 -3.69
N ALA A 501 -7.24 -1.79 -3.29
CA ALA A 501 -7.86 -0.53 -3.66
C ALA A 501 -7.10 0.66 -3.02
N ASN A 502 -6.80 1.66 -3.84
CA ASN A 502 -6.02 2.82 -3.44
C ASN A 502 -6.58 4.11 -4.06
N PRO A 503 -7.76 4.59 -3.61
CA PRO A 503 -8.27 5.84 -4.13
C PRO A 503 -7.29 7.00 -3.87
N SER A 504 -7.15 7.90 -4.82
CA SER A 504 -6.31 9.07 -4.62
C SER A 504 -6.94 10.00 -3.59
N ARG A 505 -6.13 10.88 -2.97
CA ARG A 505 -6.66 11.93 -2.08
C ARG A 505 -7.63 12.84 -2.84
N ALA A 506 -7.36 13.11 -4.12
CA ALA A 506 -8.22 13.94 -4.96
C ALA A 506 -9.57 13.27 -5.19
N THR A 507 -9.60 11.95 -5.48
CA THR A 507 -10.83 11.17 -5.64
C THR A 507 -11.69 11.23 -4.38
N LEU A 508 -11.10 10.98 -3.20
CA LEU A 508 -11.83 11.07 -1.95
C LEU A 508 -12.31 12.49 -1.62
N GLN A 509 -11.54 13.52 -1.98
CA GLN A 509 -11.97 14.91 -1.80
C GLN A 509 -13.20 15.23 -2.64
N SER A 510 -13.25 14.75 -3.89
CA SER A 510 -14.41 14.91 -4.77
C SER A 510 -15.64 14.20 -4.22
N VAL A 511 -15.51 12.96 -3.75
CA VAL A 511 -16.63 12.21 -3.12
C VAL A 511 -17.14 12.93 -1.87
N ASN A 512 -16.23 13.30 -0.97
CA ASN A 512 -16.57 14.04 0.25
C ASN A 512 -17.29 15.36 -0.06
N SER A 513 -16.78 16.09 -1.04
CA SER A 513 -17.33 17.39 -1.40
C SER A 513 -18.70 17.29 -2.08
N PHE A 514 -18.94 16.23 -2.83
CA PHE A 514 -20.26 15.93 -3.38
C PHE A 514 -21.25 15.56 -2.27
N LEU A 515 -20.93 14.55 -1.45
CA LEU A 515 -21.84 14.05 -0.43
C LEU A 515 -22.15 15.09 0.66
N MET A 516 -21.16 15.84 1.13
CA MET A 516 -21.38 16.87 2.16
C MET A 516 -21.91 18.19 1.60
N GLY A 517 -21.74 18.44 0.30
CA GLY A 517 -22.22 19.66 -0.38
C GLY A 517 -23.62 19.52 -0.97
N TRP A 518 -24.26 18.36 -0.87
CA TRP A 518 -25.56 18.09 -1.51
C TRP A 518 -26.76 18.85 -0.88
N ARG A 519 -26.56 19.64 0.18
CA ARG A 519 -27.64 20.47 0.74
C ARG A 519 -27.73 21.88 0.13
N GLU A 520 -26.89 22.20 -0.86
CA GLU A 520 -26.95 23.49 -1.58
C GLU A 520 -27.82 23.43 -2.82
#